data_AF-A0ABD3HVR7-F1
#
_entry.id   AF-A0ABD3HVR7-F1
#
_cell.length_a   1.000
_cell.length_b   1.000
_cell.length_c   1.000
_cell.angle_alpha   90.00
_cell.angle_beta   90.00
_cell.angle_gamma   90.00
#
_symmetry.space_group_name_H-M   'P 1'
#
loop_
_entity.id
_entity.type
_entity.pdbx_description
1 polymer ?
#
loop_
_entity_poly.entity_id
_entity_poly.type
_entity_poly.pdbx_seq_one_letter_code
_entity_poly.pdbx_strand_id
1 'polypeptide(L)'
;MDECEFKDSPDKACATVLGVTLALLWSNPVNERLLEHLKPPFDYITTDESRALVKAFHEDLLHARNGTKNLMDVEITAFASAFREVWMEYCEAVPTEFLMRQAYPNQDFLMGCITKANNLLGVRRRRWKSMSPFAGGLHICSDLFISRMQVPHIPNSLFYGSEMQRLLLANNDAVAWHNDIFSAYKKVIVSEDDHNLVSALCEELKLRFLYRSRKDCASDGARSDCRYGVRL
;
A
#
# COMPACT_ATOMS: atom_id res chain seq x y z
N MET A 1 1.27 -4.49 8.06
CA MET A 1 1.06 -3.27 8.84
C MET A 1 -0.43 -3.00 8.85
N ASP A 2 -1.05 -3.20 10.01
CA ASP A 2 -2.48 -2.95 10.19
C ASP A 2 -2.70 -1.44 10.43
N GLU A 3 -3.85 -0.91 10.02
CA GLU A 3 -4.21 0.50 10.20
C GLU A 3 -4.23 0.90 11.69
N CYS A 4 -4.52 -0.08 12.56
CA CYS A 4 -4.42 0.03 14.01
C CYS A 4 -2.99 0.35 14.48
N GLU A 5 -1.95 -0.21 13.86
CA GLU A 5 -0.56 -0.02 14.30
C GLU A 5 -0.10 1.42 14.09
N PHE A 6 -0.55 2.10 13.03
CA PHE A 6 -0.28 3.51 12.80
C PHE A 6 -0.97 4.41 13.84
N LYS A 7 -2.22 4.08 14.18
CA LYS A 7 -3.01 4.86 15.15
C LYS A 7 -2.40 4.77 16.55
N ASP A 8 -1.95 3.58 16.94
CA ASP A 8 -1.47 3.31 18.29
C ASP A 8 0.01 3.67 18.46
N SER A 9 0.80 3.72 17.38
CA SER A 9 2.22 4.07 17.43
C SER A 9 2.76 4.64 16.10
N PRO A 10 2.57 5.95 15.86
CA PRO A 10 3.08 6.63 14.66
C PRO A 10 4.58 6.43 14.42
N ASP A 11 5.39 6.42 15.48
CA ASP A 11 6.84 6.26 15.42
C ASP A 11 7.25 4.87 14.89
N LYS A 12 6.58 3.79 15.35
CA LYS A 12 6.82 2.42 14.84
C LYS A 12 6.44 2.28 13.38
N ALA A 13 5.37 2.95 12.99
CA ALA A 13 4.89 2.92 11.63
C ALA A 13 5.81 3.71 10.69
N CYS A 14 6.32 4.86 11.13
CA CYS A 14 7.40 5.60 10.45
C CYS A 14 8.68 4.75 10.33
N ALA A 15 9.11 4.08 11.40
CA ALA A 15 10.26 3.17 11.37
C ALA A 15 10.11 2.06 10.34
N THR A 16 8.91 1.50 10.22
CA THR A 16 8.60 0.47 9.23
C THR A 16 8.65 1.01 7.81
N VAL A 17 8.05 2.19 7.57
CA VAL A 17 8.09 2.86 6.25
C VAL A 17 9.51 3.20 5.84
N LEU A 18 10.31 3.74 6.76
CA LEU A 18 11.71 4.08 6.50
C LEU A 18 12.54 2.82 6.25
N GLY A 19 12.35 1.75 7.02
CA GLY A 19 13.02 0.47 6.80
C GLY A 19 12.70 -0.16 5.44
N VAL A 20 11.42 -0.15 5.03
CA VAL A 20 11.03 -0.65 3.70
C VAL A 20 11.60 0.26 2.61
N THR A 21 11.52 1.58 2.77
CA THR A 21 12.05 2.51 1.76
C THR A 21 13.58 2.41 1.64
N LEU A 22 14.29 2.13 2.74
CA LEU A 22 15.72 1.87 2.74
C LEU A 22 16.06 0.64 1.90
N ALA A 23 15.30 -0.45 2.05
CA ALA A 23 15.47 -1.64 1.23
C ALA A 23 15.24 -1.34 -0.27
N LEU A 24 14.22 -0.56 -0.61
CA LEU A 24 13.94 -0.13 -1.99
C LEU A 24 15.06 0.74 -2.57
N LEU A 25 15.61 1.65 -1.77
CA LEU A 25 16.71 2.54 -2.14
C LEU A 25 18.06 1.83 -2.19
N TRP A 26 18.21 0.65 -1.61
CA TRP A 26 19.53 0.02 -1.45
C TRP A 26 20.25 -0.21 -2.79
N SER A 27 19.51 -0.62 -3.82
CA SER A 27 20.05 -0.83 -5.17
C SER A 27 20.25 0.47 -5.97
N ASN A 28 19.61 1.57 -5.55
CA ASN A 28 19.72 2.88 -6.19
C ASN A 28 19.56 4.00 -5.15
N PRO A 29 20.59 4.25 -4.32
CA PRO A 29 20.47 5.11 -3.14
C PRO A 29 20.34 6.60 -3.46
N VAL A 30 20.51 6.97 -4.73
CA VAL A 30 20.39 8.34 -5.25
C VAL A 30 19.11 8.54 -6.07
N ASN A 31 18.15 7.62 -6.00
CA ASN A 31 16.90 7.74 -6.75
C ASN A 31 16.06 8.92 -6.24
N GLU A 32 16.05 10.01 -7.02
CA GLU A 32 15.40 11.27 -6.64
C GLU A 32 13.91 11.08 -6.32
N ARG A 33 13.18 10.33 -7.15
CA ARG A 33 11.74 10.09 -6.92
C ARG A 33 11.51 9.41 -5.57
N LEU A 34 12.25 8.33 -5.28
CA LEU A 34 12.10 7.61 -4.01
C LEU A 34 12.45 8.52 -2.82
N LEU A 35 13.50 9.33 -2.94
CA LEU A 35 13.90 10.26 -1.88
C LEU A 35 12.88 11.38 -1.67
N GLU A 36 12.29 11.93 -2.73
CA GLU A 36 11.29 13.01 -2.61
C GLU A 36 10.01 12.54 -1.91
N HIS A 37 9.61 11.28 -2.12
CA HIS A 37 8.43 10.69 -1.50
C HIS A 37 8.62 10.37 0.00
N LEU A 38 9.82 10.58 0.56
CA LEU A 38 10.07 10.49 2.00
C LEU A 38 9.74 11.76 2.79
N LYS A 39 9.46 12.88 2.10
CA LYS A 39 9.08 14.14 2.77
C LYS A 39 7.88 13.97 3.72
N PRO A 40 6.75 13.35 3.31
CA PRO A 40 5.61 13.22 4.21
C PRO A 40 5.93 12.41 5.47
N PRO A 41 6.56 11.21 5.44
CA PRO A 41 7.01 10.53 6.65
C PRO A 41 7.85 11.38 7.59
N PHE A 42 8.77 12.19 7.05
CA PHE A 42 9.61 13.06 7.87
C PHE A 42 8.85 14.21 8.52
N ASP A 43 7.77 14.70 7.92
CA ASP A 43 6.91 15.72 8.53
C ASP A 43 6.16 15.21 9.79
N TYR A 44 6.03 13.89 9.96
CA TYR A 44 5.38 13.26 11.13
C TYR A 44 6.35 13.00 12.30
N ILE A 45 7.65 13.15 12.06
CA ILE A 45 8.70 12.88 13.04
C ILE A 45 8.85 14.09 13.96
N THR A 46 8.15 14.03 15.09
CA THR A 46 8.09 15.14 16.07
C THR A 46 8.87 14.84 17.36
N THR A 47 9.21 13.58 17.61
CA THR A 47 9.87 13.11 18.83
C THR A 47 11.38 12.99 18.66
N ASP A 48 12.10 13.05 19.78
CA ASP A 48 13.57 12.87 19.83
C ASP A 48 13.99 11.47 19.35
N GLU A 49 13.19 10.45 19.70
CA GLU A 49 13.37 9.06 19.25
C GLU A 49 13.24 8.97 17.72
N SER A 50 12.25 9.65 17.14
CA SER A 50 12.09 9.70 15.70
C SER A 50 13.23 10.44 14.99
N ARG A 51 13.88 11.42 15.62
CA ARG A 51 15.10 12.05 15.04
C ARG A 51 16.28 11.10 14.99
N ALA A 52 16.46 10.23 15.99
CA ALA A 52 17.48 9.20 15.96
C ALA A 52 17.25 8.19 14.81
N LEU A 53 15.99 7.84 14.55
CA LEU A 53 15.60 6.99 13.44
C LEU A 53 15.94 7.61 12.07
N VAL A 54 15.65 8.90 11.86
CA VAL A 54 16.03 9.59 10.61
C VAL A 54 17.55 9.62 10.43
N LYS A 55 18.29 9.86 11.51
CA LYS A 55 19.74 9.86 11.49
C LYS A 55 20.29 8.48 11.09
N ALA A 56 19.80 7.41 11.72
CA ALA A 56 20.19 6.05 11.38
C ALA A 56 19.88 5.72 9.90
N PHE A 57 18.67 6.07 9.43
CA PHE A 57 18.30 5.91 8.02
C PHE A 57 19.26 6.62 7.07
N HIS A 58 19.66 7.85 7.39
CA HIS A 58 20.62 8.60 6.58
C HIS A 58 22.01 7.96 6.59
N GLU A 59 22.49 7.51 7.75
CA GLU A 59 23.77 6.80 7.89
C GLU A 59 23.78 5.50 7.06
N ASP A 60 22.72 4.70 7.13
CA ASP A 60 22.61 3.47 6.32
C ASP A 60 22.51 3.75 4.82
N LEU A 61 21.83 4.83 4.38
CA LEU A 61 21.85 5.24 2.97
C LEU A 61 23.25 5.67 2.50
N LEU A 62 24.04 6.33 3.35
CA LEU A 62 25.43 6.63 3.03
C LEU A 62 26.26 5.35 2.90
N HIS A 63 26.01 4.36 3.75
CA HIS A 63 26.65 3.05 3.63
C HIS A 63 26.29 2.36 2.31
N ALA A 64 25.02 2.37 1.92
CA ALA A 64 24.54 1.84 0.64
C ALA A 64 25.23 2.53 -0.54
N ARG A 65 25.31 3.87 -0.53
CA ARG A 65 25.97 4.66 -1.57
C ARG A 65 27.47 4.35 -1.69
N ASN A 66 28.13 4.13 -0.57
CA ASN A 66 29.57 3.88 -0.53
C ASN A 66 29.92 2.39 -0.66
N GLY A 67 28.93 1.49 -0.67
CA GLY A 67 29.15 0.05 -0.70
C GLY A 67 29.88 -0.51 0.53
N THR A 68 29.74 0.15 1.68
CA THR A 68 30.52 -0.17 2.90
C THR A 68 29.82 -1.14 3.86
N LYS A 69 28.55 -1.46 3.60
CA LYS A 69 27.71 -2.35 4.42
C LYS A 69 26.78 -3.18 3.52
N ASN A 70 26.36 -4.37 3.96
CA ASN A 70 25.30 -5.12 3.29
C ASN A 70 23.92 -4.73 3.83
N LEU A 71 22.87 -4.80 2.99
CA LEU A 71 21.49 -4.54 3.42
C LEU A 71 21.04 -5.48 4.55
N MET A 72 21.60 -6.69 4.61
CA MET A 72 21.31 -7.67 5.65
C MET A 72 21.87 -7.28 7.02
N ASP A 73 22.92 -6.44 7.06
CA ASP A 73 23.53 -5.95 8.30
C ASP A 73 22.79 -4.75 8.89
N VAL A 74 21.75 -4.25 8.20
CA VAL A 74 20.95 -3.12 8.66
C VAL A 74 19.89 -3.59 9.64
N GLU A 75 19.84 -2.94 10.80
CA GLU A 75 18.78 -3.13 11.78
C GLU A 75 17.53 -2.37 11.34
N ILE A 76 16.46 -3.11 11.01
CA ILE A 76 15.15 -2.57 10.62
C ILE A 76 14.04 -3.31 11.37
N THR A 77 12.81 -2.78 11.31
CA THR A 77 11.67 -3.44 11.99
C THR A 77 11.41 -4.83 11.42
N ALA A 78 10.78 -5.71 12.20
CA ALA A 78 10.51 -7.09 11.77
C ALA A 78 9.77 -7.18 10.43
N PHE A 79 8.77 -6.30 10.21
CA PHE A 79 8.06 -6.23 8.93
C PHE A 79 8.98 -5.77 7.80
N ALA A 80 9.79 -4.73 8.02
CA ALA A 80 10.75 -4.26 7.02
C ALA A 80 11.82 -5.31 6.70
N SER A 81 12.24 -6.13 7.68
CA SER A 81 13.14 -7.26 7.47
C SER A 81 12.52 -8.32 6.58
N ALA A 82 11.27 -8.71 6.85
CA ALA A 82 10.55 -9.67 6.00
C ALA A 82 10.36 -9.12 4.57
N PHE A 83 10.04 -7.83 4.44
CA PHE A 83 9.98 -7.17 3.13
C PHE A 83 11.33 -7.19 2.41
N ARG A 84 12.42 -6.86 3.11
CA ARG A 84 13.80 -6.86 2.58
C ARG A 84 14.14 -8.21 1.94
N GLU A 85 13.83 -9.32 2.61
CA GLU A 85 14.10 -10.66 2.10
C GLU A 85 13.36 -10.91 0.77
N VAL A 86 12.06 -10.63 0.73
CA VAL A 86 11.26 -10.76 -0.50
C VAL A 86 11.72 -9.80 -1.60
N TRP A 87 12.15 -8.60 -1.23
CA TRP A 87 12.69 -7.61 -2.15
C TRP A 87 14.01 -8.06 -2.76
N MET A 88 14.90 -8.67 -1.97
CA MET A 88 16.14 -9.25 -2.48
C MET A 88 15.87 -10.41 -3.44
N GLU A 89 14.95 -11.31 -3.12
CA GLU A 89 14.53 -12.36 -4.05
C GLU A 89 13.99 -11.78 -5.37
N TYR A 90 13.21 -10.71 -5.30
CA TYR A 90 12.74 -10.00 -6.48
C TYR A 90 13.90 -9.43 -7.30
N CYS A 91 14.85 -8.76 -6.64
CA CYS A 91 16.05 -8.19 -7.28
C CYS A 91 16.91 -9.24 -7.98
N GLU A 92 16.98 -10.45 -7.44
CA GLU A 92 17.70 -11.58 -8.04
C GLU A 92 16.94 -12.20 -9.24
N ALA A 93 15.61 -12.10 -9.23
CA ALA A 93 14.74 -12.74 -10.22
C ALA A 93 14.43 -11.91 -11.46
N VAL A 94 14.75 -10.60 -11.47
CA VAL A 94 14.45 -9.69 -12.59
C VAL A 94 15.65 -8.83 -12.98
N PRO A 95 15.71 -8.34 -14.24
CA PRO A 95 16.71 -7.37 -14.65
C PRO A 95 16.68 -6.08 -13.82
N THR A 96 17.86 -5.50 -13.55
CA THR A 96 18.03 -4.29 -12.72
C THR A 96 17.19 -3.11 -13.21
N GLU A 97 16.99 -2.98 -14.52
CA GLU A 97 16.17 -1.92 -15.11
C GLU A 97 14.68 -2.02 -14.76
N PHE A 98 14.21 -3.16 -14.22
CA PHE A 98 12.82 -3.36 -13.80
C PHE A 98 12.61 -3.09 -12.32
N LEU A 99 13.66 -2.98 -11.51
CA LEU A 99 13.52 -2.73 -10.07
C LEU A 99 12.64 -1.52 -9.79
N MET A 100 12.76 -0.46 -10.59
CA MET A 100 11.96 0.75 -10.39
C MET A 100 10.48 0.57 -10.72
N ARG A 101 10.10 -0.39 -11.58
CA ARG A 101 8.70 -0.75 -11.82
C ARG A 101 8.02 -1.26 -10.57
N GLN A 102 8.80 -1.84 -9.66
CA GLN A 102 8.33 -2.41 -8.42
C GLN A 102 8.58 -1.51 -7.20
N ALA A 103 9.69 -0.77 -7.18
CA ALA A 103 10.01 0.13 -6.08
C ALA A 103 9.00 1.28 -5.97
N TYR A 104 8.61 1.89 -7.10
CA TYR A 104 7.69 3.01 -7.07
C TYR A 104 6.30 2.63 -6.54
N PRO A 105 5.61 1.58 -7.04
CA PRO A 105 4.31 1.22 -6.50
C PRO A 105 4.35 0.75 -5.04
N ASN A 106 5.44 0.11 -4.59
CA ASN A 106 5.61 -0.25 -3.18
C ASN A 106 5.68 1.00 -2.29
N GLN A 107 6.45 2.00 -2.70
CA GLN A 107 6.53 3.25 -1.94
C GLN A 107 5.20 4.01 -1.99
N ASP A 108 4.56 4.10 -3.15
CA ASP A 108 3.27 4.74 -3.31
C ASP A 108 2.21 4.06 -2.41
N PHE A 109 2.24 2.74 -2.30
CA PHE A 109 1.38 1.97 -1.38
C PHE A 109 1.62 2.34 0.08
N LEU A 110 2.87 2.39 0.53
CA LEU A 110 3.20 2.81 1.90
C LEU A 110 2.74 4.23 2.19
N MET A 111 2.92 5.16 1.24
CA MET A 111 2.42 6.53 1.36
C MET A 111 0.89 6.59 1.40
N GLY A 112 0.23 5.70 0.66
CA GLY A 112 -1.22 5.49 0.73
C GLY A 112 -1.67 5.06 2.12
N CYS A 113 -0.97 4.11 2.75
CA CYS A 113 -1.23 3.68 4.13
C CYS A 113 -1.08 4.83 5.13
N ILE A 114 0.01 5.62 5.03
CA ILE A 114 0.22 6.81 5.88
C ILE A 114 -0.91 7.82 5.67
N THR A 115 -1.27 8.09 4.42
CA THR A 115 -2.36 9.01 4.10
C THR A 115 -3.69 8.54 4.71
N LYS A 116 -4.00 7.24 4.60
CA LYS A 116 -5.21 6.66 5.20
C LYS A 116 -5.20 6.79 6.73
N ALA A 117 -4.10 6.46 7.39
CA ALA A 117 -3.96 6.62 8.83
C ALA A 117 -4.19 8.08 9.28
N ASN A 118 -3.67 9.04 8.52
CA ASN A 118 -3.87 10.47 8.80
C ASN A 118 -5.33 10.92 8.65
N ASN A 119 -6.06 10.36 7.69
CA ASN A 119 -7.49 10.65 7.54
C ASN A 119 -8.28 10.13 8.75
N LEU A 120 -7.96 8.93 9.24
CA LEU A 120 -8.59 8.34 10.43
C LEU A 120 -8.34 9.17 11.70
N LEU A 121 -7.16 9.78 11.82
CA LEU A 121 -6.81 10.70 12.91
C LEU A 121 -7.46 12.10 12.77
N GLY A 122 -8.24 12.34 11.71
CA GLY A 122 -8.92 13.62 11.48
C GLY A 122 -8.00 14.76 11.04
N VAL A 123 -6.73 14.47 10.70
CA VAL A 123 -5.72 15.48 10.35
C VAL A 123 -6.03 16.13 9.00
N ARG A 124 -6.50 15.33 8.02
CA ARG A 124 -7.02 15.79 6.71
C ARG A 124 -8.02 14.78 6.17
N ARG A 125 -9.26 15.14 5.87
CA ARG A 125 -10.17 14.25 5.11
C ARG A 125 -9.92 14.39 3.62
N ARG A 126 -9.34 13.36 2.98
CA ARG A 126 -9.26 13.26 1.52
C ARG A 126 -10.41 12.40 0.98
N ARG A 127 -10.96 12.77 -0.18
CA ARG A 127 -12.01 11.97 -0.85
C ARG A 127 -11.47 10.61 -1.28
N TRP A 128 -12.29 9.56 -1.17
CA TRP A 128 -11.96 8.18 -1.57
C TRP A 128 -11.22 8.06 -2.91
N LYS A 129 -11.72 8.77 -3.94
CA LYS A 129 -11.14 8.80 -5.30
C LYS A 129 -9.67 9.24 -5.35
N SER A 130 -9.19 9.97 -4.34
CA SER A 130 -7.78 10.40 -4.25
C SER A 130 -6.86 9.42 -3.52
N MET A 131 -7.39 8.33 -2.95
CA MET A 131 -6.64 7.32 -2.17
C MET A 131 -6.61 5.94 -2.83
N SER A 132 -7.67 5.57 -3.56
CA SER A 132 -7.85 4.24 -4.16
C SER A 132 -6.72 3.75 -5.07
N PRO A 133 -6.08 4.56 -5.95
CA PRO A 133 -5.15 4.00 -6.92
C PRO A 133 -3.86 3.45 -6.30
N PHE A 134 -3.55 3.75 -5.04
CA PHE A 134 -2.28 3.35 -4.41
C PHE A 134 -2.42 2.21 -3.39
N ALA A 135 -3.64 1.92 -2.92
CA ALA A 135 -3.87 0.97 -1.81
C ALA A 135 -3.95 -0.51 -2.23
N GLY A 136 -4.02 -0.80 -3.53
CA GLY A 136 -4.25 -2.16 -4.03
C GLY A 136 -3.02 -3.06 -4.06
N GLY A 137 -1.81 -2.49 -4.05
CA GLY A 137 -0.55 -3.24 -4.09
C GLY A 137 -0.44 -4.24 -5.26
N LEU A 138 -1.31 -4.17 -6.28
CA LEU A 138 -1.47 -5.28 -7.23
C LEU A 138 -0.56 -5.16 -8.46
N HIS A 139 0.00 -3.98 -8.69
CA HIS A 139 1.12 -3.81 -9.62
C HIS A 139 2.34 -4.61 -9.17
N ILE A 140 2.39 -4.95 -7.88
CA ILE A 140 3.47 -5.72 -7.28
C ILE A 140 3.41 -7.15 -7.83
N CYS A 141 4.51 -7.61 -8.42
CA CYS A 141 4.77 -8.98 -8.91
C CYS A 141 4.48 -9.27 -10.39
N SER A 142 4.03 -8.32 -11.23
CA SER A 142 3.79 -8.64 -12.66
C SER A 142 5.06 -9.15 -13.37
N ASP A 143 6.20 -8.48 -13.15
CA ASP A 143 7.48 -8.92 -13.72
C ASP A 143 7.92 -10.29 -13.16
N LEU A 144 7.63 -10.57 -11.89
CA LEU A 144 7.98 -11.85 -11.25
C LEU A 144 7.16 -13.01 -11.83
N PHE A 145 5.86 -12.80 -12.09
CA PHE A 145 5.04 -13.80 -12.77
C PHE A 145 5.56 -14.07 -14.18
N ILE A 146 5.93 -13.02 -14.93
CA ILE A 146 6.50 -13.15 -16.27
C ILE A 146 7.83 -13.93 -16.23
N SER A 147 8.73 -13.58 -15.29
CA SER A 147 10.00 -14.31 -15.06
C SER A 147 9.75 -15.80 -14.82
N ARG A 148 8.84 -16.14 -13.90
CA ARG A 148 8.56 -17.53 -13.52
C ARG A 148 7.92 -18.34 -14.63
N MET A 149 7.14 -17.69 -15.49
CA MET A 149 6.52 -18.33 -16.65
C MET A 149 7.50 -18.49 -17.84
N GLN A 150 8.75 -18.02 -17.71
CA GLN A 150 9.77 -18.05 -18.76
C GLN A 150 9.31 -17.37 -20.07
N VAL A 151 8.44 -16.37 -19.94
CA VAL A 151 7.96 -15.56 -21.07
C VAL A 151 8.91 -14.37 -21.24
N PRO A 152 9.18 -13.90 -22.48
CA PRO A 152 9.97 -12.69 -22.69
C PRO A 152 9.43 -11.52 -21.88
N HIS A 153 10.35 -10.80 -21.23
CA HIS A 153 10.01 -9.63 -20.45
C HIS A 153 9.40 -8.52 -21.31
N ILE A 154 8.47 -7.76 -20.70
CA ILE A 154 7.89 -6.57 -21.32
C ILE A 154 8.97 -5.47 -21.39
N PRO A 155 9.35 -4.94 -22.56
CA PRO A 155 10.33 -3.87 -22.66
C PRO A 155 9.86 -2.58 -21.98
N ASN A 156 10.78 -1.76 -21.47
CA ASN A 156 10.45 -0.48 -20.83
C ASN A 156 9.62 0.46 -21.72
N SER A 157 9.87 0.48 -23.03
CA SER A 157 9.09 1.29 -23.98
C SER A 157 7.61 0.90 -24.04
N LEU A 158 7.30 -0.39 -23.89
CA LEU A 158 5.92 -0.88 -23.84
C LEU A 158 5.34 -0.75 -22.44
N PHE A 159 6.14 -1.07 -21.40
CA PHE A 159 5.70 -1.00 -20.02
C PHE A 159 5.27 0.41 -19.64
N TYR A 160 6.10 1.41 -19.93
CA TYR A 160 5.80 2.82 -19.67
C TYR A 160 4.91 3.48 -20.74
N GLY A 161 4.48 2.71 -21.75
CA GLY A 161 3.54 3.19 -22.77
C GLY A 161 2.16 3.50 -22.17
N SER A 162 1.46 4.50 -22.73
CA SER A 162 0.16 4.98 -22.23
C SER A 162 -0.86 3.86 -22.06
N GLU A 163 -0.93 2.93 -23.02
CA GLU A 163 -1.91 1.86 -22.98
C GLU A 163 -1.63 0.83 -21.88
N MET A 164 -0.35 0.49 -21.65
CA MET A 164 0.01 -0.38 -20.53
C MET A 164 -0.27 0.29 -19.19
N GLN A 165 0.06 1.58 -19.03
CA GLN A 165 -0.22 2.32 -17.80
C GLN A 165 -1.73 2.42 -17.53
N ARG A 166 -2.56 2.62 -18.56
CA ARG A 166 -4.03 2.57 -18.42
C ARG A 166 -4.54 1.19 -18.02
N LEU A 167 -4.01 0.13 -18.63
CA LEU A 167 -4.38 -1.23 -18.28
C LEU A 167 -4.03 -1.55 -16.82
N LEU A 168 -2.83 -1.16 -16.39
CA LEU A 168 -2.38 -1.31 -15.02
C LEU A 168 -3.33 -0.57 -14.05
N LEU A 169 -3.67 0.70 -14.35
CA LEU A 169 -4.61 1.48 -13.53
C LEU A 169 -6.00 0.82 -13.45
N ALA A 170 -6.55 0.40 -14.60
CA ALA A 170 -7.86 -0.25 -14.65
C ALA A 170 -7.87 -1.58 -13.87
N ASN A 171 -6.79 -2.35 -13.94
CA ASN A 171 -6.65 -3.59 -13.18
C ASN A 171 -6.61 -3.31 -11.66
N ASN A 172 -5.85 -2.29 -11.24
CA ASN A 172 -5.79 -1.91 -9.84
C ASN A 172 -7.15 -1.39 -9.32
N ASP A 173 -7.86 -0.58 -10.10
CA ASP A 173 -9.23 -0.15 -9.78
C ASP A 173 -10.17 -1.34 -9.64
N ALA A 174 -10.16 -2.27 -10.60
CA ALA A 174 -11.02 -3.45 -10.56
C ALA A 174 -10.80 -4.28 -9.29
N VAL A 175 -9.56 -4.50 -8.89
CA VAL A 175 -9.24 -5.29 -7.68
C VAL A 175 -9.51 -4.51 -6.40
N ALA A 176 -9.21 -3.22 -6.34
CA ALA A 176 -9.55 -2.37 -5.20
C ALA A 176 -11.08 -2.32 -4.99
N TRP A 177 -11.85 -2.13 -6.05
CA TRP A 177 -13.32 -2.12 -5.99
C TRP A 177 -13.88 -3.47 -5.59
N HIS A 178 -13.32 -4.56 -6.11
CA HIS A 178 -13.69 -5.90 -5.70
C HIS A 178 -13.42 -6.10 -4.20
N ASN A 179 -12.21 -5.76 -3.72
CA ASN A 179 -11.87 -5.82 -2.29
C ASN A 179 -12.87 -5.03 -1.45
N ASP A 180 -13.24 -3.82 -1.89
CA ASP A 180 -14.16 -2.98 -1.15
C ASP A 180 -15.59 -3.51 -1.11
N ILE A 181 -16.10 -4.01 -2.23
CA ILE A 181 -17.45 -4.61 -2.27
C ILE A 181 -17.53 -5.79 -1.30
N PHE A 182 -16.55 -6.69 -1.31
CA PHE A 182 -16.56 -7.87 -0.45
C PHE A 182 -16.15 -7.57 1.00
N SER A 183 -15.36 -6.52 1.24
CA SER A 183 -15.00 -6.10 2.59
C SER A 183 -15.97 -5.10 3.21
N ALA A 184 -16.94 -4.56 2.45
CA ALA A 184 -17.88 -3.53 2.90
C ALA A 184 -18.59 -3.91 4.20
N TYR A 185 -19.05 -5.16 4.34
CA TYR A 185 -19.68 -5.58 5.58
C TYR A 185 -18.73 -5.49 6.79
N LYS A 186 -17.52 -6.05 6.65
CA LYS A 186 -16.52 -6.01 7.72
C LYS A 186 -16.11 -4.57 8.04
N LYS A 187 -15.77 -3.79 7.01
CA LYS A 187 -15.25 -2.43 7.19
C LYS A 187 -16.33 -1.45 7.65
N VAL A 188 -17.41 -1.33 6.89
CA VAL A 188 -18.44 -0.29 7.11
C VAL A 188 -19.36 -0.62 8.28
N ILE A 189 -19.75 -1.90 8.45
CA ILE A 189 -20.75 -2.28 9.46
C ILE A 189 -20.11 -2.75 10.76
N VAL A 190 -19.06 -3.57 10.69
CA VAL A 190 -18.43 -4.12 11.91
C VAL A 190 -17.38 -3.17 12.49
N SER A 191 -16.57 -2.55 11.63
CA SER A 191 -15.45 -1.70 12.05
C SER A 191 -15.74 -0.21 11.99
N GLU A 192 -16.91 0.21 11.49
CA GLU A 192 -17.29 1.62 11.28
C GLU A 192 -16.23 2.41 10.48
N ASP A 193 -15.48 1.72 9.60
CA ASP A 193 -14.52 2.32 8.67
C ASP A 193 -15.25 2.78 7.40
N ASP A 194 -15.33 4.10 7.23
CA ASP A 194 -15.95 4.76 6.08
C ASP A 194 -15.01 4.84 4.86
N HIS A 195 -13.74 4.39 4.97
CA HIS A 195 -12.79 4.31 3.88
C HIS A 195 -13.01 3.06 3.03
N ASN A 196 -14.14 3.07 2.33
CA ASN A 196 -14.55 2.02 1.42
C ASN A 196 -15.41 2.63 0.30
N LEU A 197 -15.22 2.17 -0.94
CA LEU A 197 -15.98 2.64 -2.10
C LEU A 197 -17.51 2.60 -1.87
N VAL A 198 -18.04 1.56 -1.24
CA VAL A 198 -19.48 1.41 -1.01
C VAL A 198 -20.00 2.49 -0.07
N SER A 199 -19.26 2.78 1.01
CA SER A 199 -19.60 3.87 1.94
C SER A 199 -19.58 5.22 1.22
N ALA A 200 -18.51 5.49 0.48
CA ALA A 200 -18.35 6.73 -0.29
C ALA A 200 -19.48 6.94 -1.31
N LEU A 201 -19.89 5.89 -2.03
CA LEU A 201 -21.01 5.95 -2.98
C LEU A 201 -22.35 6.16 -2.27
N CYS A 202 -22.56 5.54 -1.10
CA CYS A 202 -23.78 5.75 -0.32
C CYS A 202 -23.89 7.21 0.14
N GLU A 203 -22.79 7.83 0.56
CA GLU A 203 -22.75 9.24 0.90
C GLU A 203 -23.00 10.14 -0.33
N GLU A 204 -22.24 9.95 -1.41
CA GLU A 204 -22.30 10.78 -2.62
C GLU A 204 -23.69 10.73 -3.29
N LEU A 205 -24.31 9.56 -3.32
CA LEU A 205 -25.59 9.32 -3.98
C LEU A 205 -26.78 9.30 -3.01
N LYS A 206 -26.56 9.58 -1.72
CA LYS A 206 -27.57 9.54 -0.65
C LYS A 206 -28.31 8.20 -0.55
N LEU A 207 -27.60 7.10 -0.78
CA LEU A 207 -28.13 5.74 -0.70
C LEU A 207 -28.02 5.22 0.74
N ARG A 208 -28.89 4.27 1.09
CA ARG A 208 -28.75 3.52 2.34
C ARG A 208 -28.16 2.14 2.04
N PHE A 209 -27.04 1.84 2.69
CA PHE A 209 -26.51 0.49 2.71
C PHE A 209 -27.41 -0.38 3.59
N LEU A 210 -28.06 -1.37 3.00
CA LEU A 210 -28.89 -2.32 3.75
C LEU A 210 -28.12 -3.62 3.93
N TYR A 211 -27.78 -3.90 5.19
CA TYR A 211 -27.30 -5.20 5.59
C TYR A 211 -28.40 -5.94 6.34
N ARG A 212 -28.81 -7.11 5.83
CA ARG A 212 -29.61 -8.07 6.60
C ARG A 212 -28.67 -9.16 7.09
N SER A 213 -28.57 -9.32 8.42
CA SER A 213 -27.84 -10.44 8.96
C SER A 213 -28.59 -11.75 8.67
N ARG A 214 -27.88 -12.88 8.64
CA ARG A 214 -28.51 -14.21 8.56
C ARG A 214 -29.53 -14.45 9.69
N LYS A 215 -29.35 -13.81 10.85
CA LYS A 215 -30.28 -13.91 11.98
C LYS A 215 -31.60 -13.19 11.68
N ASP A 216 -31.55 -12.04 11.01
CA ASP A 216 -32.76 -11.28 10.61
C ASP A 216 -33.52 -11.98 9.48
N CYS A 217 -32.83 -12.73 8.61
CA CYS A 217 -33.47 -13.55 7.59
C CYS A 217 -34.14 -14.81 8.16
N ALA A 218 -33.66 -15.34 9.29
CA ALA A 218 -34.22 -16.54 9.92
C ALA A 218 -35.57 -16.27 10.60
N SER A 219 -35.82 -15.04 11.06
CA SER A 219 -37.12 -14.61 11.62
C SER A 219 -38.21 -14.40 10.57
N ASP A 220 -37.85 -14.22 9.29
CA ASP A 220 -38.79 -13.94 8.20
C ASP A 220 -39.32 -15.21 7.48
N GLY A 221 -38.96 -16.41 7.94
CA GLY A 221 -39.48 -17.68 7.40
C GLY A 221 -39.09 -17.99 5.93
N ALA A 222 -38.32 -17.12 5.28
CA ALA A 222 -37.90 -17.28 3.90
C ALA A 222 -36.63 -18.14 3.80
N ARG A 223 -36.75 -19.29 3.15
CA ARG A 223 -35.62 -20.17 2.84
C ARG A 223 -34.61 -19.46 1.91
N SER A 224 -33.41 -19.28 2.45
CA SER A 224 -32.11 -19.42 1.79
C SER A 224 -31.77 -18.57 0.56
N ASP A 225 -31.88 -17.24 0.69
CA ASP A 225 -31.10 -16.32 -0.15
C ASP A 225 -30.84 -15.01 0.63
N CYS A 226 -29.73 -14.96 1.38
CA CYS A 226 -29.25 -13.69 1.92
C CYS A 226 -28.75 -12.83 0.76
N ARG A 227 -29.60 -11.92 0.26
CA ARG A 227 -29.22 -10.99 -0.79
C ARG A 227 -28.64 -9.73 -0.17
N TYR A 228 -27.42 -9.38 -0.58
CA TYR A 228 -26.84 -8.05 -0.41
C TYR A 228 -27.56 -7.10 -1.39
N GLY A 229 -27.90 -5.90 -0.94
CA GLY A 229 -28.58 -4.94 -1.80
C GLY A 229 -28.41 -3.50 -1.35
N VAL A 230 -28.35 -2.60 -2.33
CA VAL A 230 -28.41 -1.14 -2.12
C VAL A 230 -29.83 -0.71 -2.50
N ARG A 231 -30.50 0.08 -1.65
CA ARG A 231 -31.85 0.59 -1.94
C ARG A 231 -31.74 2.06 -2.36
N LEU A 232 -32.31 2.37 -3.53
CA LEU A 232 -32.51 3.72 -4.03
C LEU A 232 -33.61 4.43 -3.22
#